data_AF-A0A841CL03-F1
#
_entry.id   AF-A0A841CL03-F1
#
_cell.length_a   1.000
_cell.length_b   1.000
_cell.length_c   1.000
_cell.angle_alpha   90.00
_cell.angle_beta   90.00
_cell.angle_gamma   90.00
#
_symmetry.space_group_name_H-M   'P 1'
#
loop_
_entity.id
_entity.type
_entity.pdbx_description
1 polymer ?
#
loop_
_entity_poly.entity_id
_entity_poly.type
_entity_poly.pdbx_seq_one_letter_code
_entity_poly.pdbx_strand_id
1 'polypeptide(L)'
;MAERKGVLLRLDPAVHDALTRWANDELRSTNAQIEFLLRRALAESGRLPAGAVAPPRRGRPRKDARPRDAPPENPPADNPPADNPPAGNPPTENPPTDNPPAGNPPAENPPDE
;
A
#
# COMPACT_ATOMS: atom_id res chain seq x y z
N MET A 1 -13.13 4.52 -18.97
CA MET A 1 -12.11 5.10 -18.06
C MET A 1 -10.77 4.92 -18.73
N ALA A 2 -9.85 5.89 -18.66
CA ALA A 2 -8.48 5.66 -19.12
C ALA A 2 -7.91 4.47 -18.33
N GLU A 3 -7.35 3.49 -19.04
CA GLU A 3 -6.73 2.33 -18.43
C GLU A 3 -5.56 2.78 -17.54
N ARG A 4 -5.56 2.38 -16.26
CA ARG A 4 -4.52 2.75 -15.32
C ARG A 4 -3.49 1.64 -15.26
N LYS A 5 -2.23 1.95 -15.58
CA LYS A 5 -1.13 1.01 -15.47
C LYS A 5 -0.57 1.03 -14.05
N GLY A 6 -0.61 -0.13 -13.38
CA GLY A 6 0.10 -0.32 -12.11
C GLY A 6 1.60 -0.43 -12.34
N VAL A 7 2.40 0.33 -11.57
CA VAL A 7 3.86 0.29 -11.62
C VAL A 7 4.38 0.20 -10.19
N LEU A 8 5.33 -0.70 -9.94
CA LEU A 8 6.04 -0.77 -8.66
C LEU A 8 7.18 0.24 -8.66
N LEU A 9 7.09 1.25 -7.79
CA LEU A 9 8.12 2.26 -7.61
C LEU A 9 9.07 1.85 -6.48
N ARG A 10 10.37 1.87 -6.74
CA ARG A 10 11.40 1.78 -5.71
C ARG A 10 11.74 3.19 -5.26
N LEU A 11 11.41 3.52 -4.02
CA LEU A 11 11.65 4.82 -3.41
C LEU A 11 12.41 4.61 -2.11
N ASP A 12 13.23 5.59 -1.76
CA ASP A 12 13.76 5.70 -0.40
C ASP A 12 12.57 5.83 0.59
N PRO A 13 12.57 5.09 1.71
CA PRO A 13 11.48 5.15 2.70
C PRO A 13 11.20 6.56 3.23
N ALA A 14 12.25 7.37 3.47
CA ALA A 14 12.09 8.73 3.98
C ALA A 14 11.43 9.65 2.93
N VAL A 15 11.71 9.42 1.65
CA VAL A 15 11.05 10.16 0.55
C VAL A 15 9.58 9.76 0.45
N HIS A 16 9.27 8.48 0.58
CA HIS A 16 7.88 8.00 0.61
C HIS A 16 7.09 8.62 1.78
N ASP A 17 7.71 8.71 2.95
CA ASP A 17 7.07 9.30 4.14
C ASP A 17 6.83 10.80 3.96
N ALA A 18 7.80 11.53 3.40
CA ALA A 18 7.63 12.96 3.08
C ALA A 18 6.50 13.18 2.08
N LEU A 19 6.41 12.36 1.02
CA LEU A 19 5.31 12.43 0.04
C LEU A 19 3.96 12.13 0.67
N THR A 20 3.90 11.16 1.59
CA THR A 20 2.66 10.79 2.29
C THR A 20 2.18 11.93 3.20
N ARG A 21 3.10 12.54 3.96
CA ARG A 21 2.77 13.71 4.81
C ARG A 21 2.26 14.89 3.96
N TRP A 22 2.96 15.23 2.89
CA TRP A 22 2.53 16.31 1.99
C TRP A 22 1.17 16.00 1.33
N ALA A 23 0.93 14.76 0.92
CA ALA A 23 -0.37 14.36 0.38
C ALA A 23 -1.50 14.57 1.40
N ASN A 24 -1.26 14.23 2.67
CA ASN A 24 -2.23 14.44 3.75
C ASN A 24 -2.52 15.92 3.98
N ASP A 25 -1.50 16.78 3.97
CA ASP A 25 -1.66 18.23 4.13
C ASP A 25 -2.54 18.83 3.01
N GLU A 26 -2.45 18.29 1.79
CA GLU A 26 -3.28 18.69 0.64
C GLU A 26 -4.61 17.92 0.52
N LEU A 27 -4.95 17.07 1.49
CA LEU A 27 -6.12 16.19 1.45
C LEU A 27 -6.20 15.35 0.16
N ARG A 28 -5.06 14.81 -0.29
CA ARG A 28 -4.93 13.90 -1.45
C ARG A 28 -4.48 12.51 -0.98
N SER A 29 -4.76 11.50 -1.79
CA SER A 29 -4.06 10.22 -1.61
C SER A 29 -2.62 10.35 -2.10
N THR A 30 -1.71 9.54 -1.53
CA THR A 30 -0.31 9.50 -1.94
C THR A 30 -0.16 9.26 -3.45
N ASN A 31 -0.94 8.34 -4.04
CA ASN A 31 -0.91 8.12 -5.49
C ASN A 31 -1.35 9.35 -6.31
N ALA A 32 -2.36 10.08 -5.84
CA ALA A 32 -2.80 11.29 -6.51
C ALA A 32 -1.75 12.41 -6.43
N GLN A 33 -1.02 12.50 -5.30
CA GLN A 33 0.09 13.43 -5.15
C GLN A 33 1.26 13.06 -6.08
N ILE A 34 1.66 11.79 -6.12
CA ILE A 34 2.72 11.32 -7.02
C ILE A 34 2.38 11.62 -8.48
N GLU A 35 1.16 11.29 -8.92
CA GLU A 35 0.70 11.57 -10.29
C GLU A 35 0.72 13.07 -10.62
N PHE A 36 0.29 13.91 -9.68
CA PHE A 36 0.32 15.36 -9.83
C PHE A 36 1.76 15.88 -10.04
N LEU A 37 2.70 15.43 -9.21
CA LEU A 37 4.10 15.81 -9.30
C LEU A 37 4.75 15.35 -10.60
N LEU A 38 4.49 14.11 -11.02
CA LEU A 38 5.02 13.58 -12.28
C LEU A 38 4.50 14.36 -13.48
N ARG A 39 3.20 14.67 -13.53
CA ARG A 39 2.63 15.49 -14.61
C ARG A 39 3.19 16.90 -14.62
N ARG A 40 3.32 17.51 -13.45
CA ARG A 40 3.92 18.84 -13.30
C ARG A 40 5.36 18.85 -13.82
N ALA A 41 6.20 17.92 -13.37
CA ALA A 41 7.58 17.80 -13.81
C ALA A 41 7.71 17.52 -15.32
N LEU A 42 6.83 16.70 -15.89
CA LEU A 42 6.77 16.47 -17.34
C LEU A 42 6.35 17.73 -18.11
N ALA A 43 5.39 18.50 -17.60
CA ALA A 43 4.97 19.74 -18.21
C ALA A 43 6.07 20.81 -18.17
N GLU A 44 6.69 21.00 -17.00
CA GLU A 44 7.80 21.94 -16.79
C GLU A 44 9.02 21.59 -17.64
N SER A 45 9.27 20.30 -17.90
CA SER A 45 10.34 19.85 -18.80
C SER A 45 9.96 19.84 -20.29
N GLY A 46 8.73 20.21 -20.65
CA GLY A 46 8.25 20.18 -22.04
C GLY A 46 8.07 18.77 -22.61
N ARG A 47 7.96 17.75 -21.75
CA ARG A 47 7.87 16.32 -22.11
C ARG A 47 6.49 15.72 -21.88
N LEU A 48 5.49 16.52 -21.50
CA LEU A 48 4.14 16.03 -21.29
C LEU A 48 3.54 15.56 -22.64
N PRO A 49 3.08 14.30 -22.77
CA PRO A 49 2.49 13.81 -24.01
C PRO A 49 1.19 14.55 -24.35
N ALA A 50 1.00 14.92 -25.60
CA ALA A 50 -0.21 15.62 -26.08
C ALA A 50 -1.52 14.82 -25.84
N GLY A 51 -1.44 13.49 -25.73
CA GLY A 51 -2.57 12.60 -25.45
C GLY A 51 -2.81 12.30 -23.96
N ALA A 52 -2.10 12.95 -23.03
CA ALA A 52 -2.25 12.69 -21.60
C ALA A 52 -3.63 13.17 -21.12
N VAL A 53 -4.56 12.21 -20.91
CA VAL A 53 -5.92 12.50 -20.43
C VAL A 53 -5.87 13.21 -19.08
N ALA A 54 -6.69 14.26 -18.93
CA ALA A 54 -6.82 14.99 -17.68
C ALA A 54 -7.31 14.07 -16.54
N PRO A 55 -6.83 14.27 -15.30
CA PRO A 55 -7.27 13.45 -14.18
C PRO A 55 -8.80 13.54 -14.01
N PRO A 56 -9.48 12.42 -13.73
CA PRO A 56 -10.92 12.42 -13.53
C PRO A 56 -11.29 13.32 -12.34
N ARG A 57 -12.41 14.04 -12.45
CA ARG A 57 -12.92 14.92 -11.39
C ARG A 57 -13.17 14.10 -10.12
N ARG A 58 -12.88 14.69 -8.95
CA ARG A 58 -13.18 14.09 -7.65
C ARG A 58 -14.67 13.72 -7.58
N GLY A 59 -14.96 12.49 -7.16
CA GLY A 59 -16.32 11.96 -7.02
C GLY A 59 -16.45 10.51 -7.47
N ARG A 60 -17.56 9.87 -7.10
CA ARG A 60 -17.93 8.54 -7.57
C ARG A 60 -18.14 8.59 -9.10
N PRO A 61 -17.50 7.72 -9.90
CA PRO A 61 -17.85 7.57 -11.30
C PRO A 61 -19.35 7.25 -11.45
N ARG A 62 -20.05 7.89 -12.38
CA ARG A 62 -21.46 7.55 -12.67
C ARG A 62 -21.55 6.07 -13.06
N LYS A 63 -22.52 5.35 -12.49
CA LYS A 63 -22.70 3.88 -12.62
C LYS A 63 -22.92 3.44 -14.09
N ASP A 64 -23.24 4.37 -14.97
CA ASP A 64 -23.62 4.12 -16.37
C ASP A 64 -22.43 3.97 -17.34
N ALA A 65 -21.19 3.95 -16.84
CA ALA A 65 -19.99 3.84 -17.67
C ALA A 65 -19.61 2.39 -18.07
N ARG A 66 -20.53 1.43 -17.99
CA ARG A 66 -20.34 0.10 -18.59
C ARG A 66 -20.93 0.10 -20.01
N PRO A 67 -20.14 -0.16 -21.07
CA PRO A 67 -20.68 -0.40 -22.41
C PRO A 67 -21.71 -1.53 -22.38
N ARG A 68 -22.78 -1.39 -23.15
CA ARG A 68 -24.01 -2.21 -23.09
C ARG A 68 -23.89 -3.59 -23.77
N ASP A 69 -22.67 -4.02 -24.10
CA ASP A 69 -22.39 -5.21 -24.93
C ASP A 69 -21.52 -6.27 -24.23
N ALA A 70 -21.69 -6.46 -22.91
CA ALA A 70 -21.17 -7.66 -22.25
C ALA A 70 -22.09 -8.86 -22.57
N PRO A 71 -21.56 -10.03 -22.99
CA PRO A 71 -22.36 -11.26 -23.05
C PRO A 71 -22.99 -11.54 -21.67
N PRO A 72 -24.15 -12.21 -21.59
CA PRO A 72 -24.78 -12.47 -20.30
C PRO A 72 -23.88 -13.39 -19.46
N GLU A 73 -23.21 -12.83 -18.45
CA GLU A 73 -22.68 -13.62 -17.35
C GLU A 73 -23.86 -14.15 -16.55
N ASN A 74 -23.95 -15.47 -16.44
CA ASN A 74 -24.96 -16.21 -15.71
C ASN A 74 -25.25 -15.57 -14.33
N PRO A 75 -26.52 -15.49 -13.90
CA PRO A 75 -26.81 -15.03 -12.54
C PRO A 75 -26.09 -15.95 -11.54
N PRO A 76 -25.46 -15.43 -10.47
CA PRO A 76 -25.01 -16.29 -9.40
C PRO A 76 -26.25 -16.99 -8.84
N ALA A 77 -26.25 -18.31 -8.95
CA ALA A 77 -27.20 -19.16 -8.24
C ALA A 77 -27.21 -18.76 -6.76
N ASP A 78 -28.40 -18.79 -6.17
CA ASP A 78 -28.57 -18.80 -4.72
C ASP A 78 -27.77 -19.97 -4.14
N ASN A 79 -26.51 -19.72 -3.79
CA ASN A 79 -25.75 -20.61 -2.94
C ASN A 79 -26.28 -20.38 -1.52
N PRO A 80 -26.90 -21.38 -0.86
CA PRO A 80 -27.28 -21.23 0.53
C PRO A 80 -26.04 -20.94 1.39
N PRO A 81 -26.19 -20.24 2.53
CA PRO A 81 -25.05 -19.96 3.38
C PRO A 81 -24.44 -21.28 3.83
N ALA A 82 -23.21 -21.54 3.39
CA ALA A 82 -22.40 -22.60 3.97
C ALA A 82 -22.11 -22.18 5.42
N ASP A 83 -22.65 -22.93 6.38
CA ASP A 83 -22.20 -22.93 7.76
C ASP A 83 -20.72 -23.31 7.77
N ASN A 84 -19.85 -22.29 7.72
CA ASN A 84 -18.42 -22.46 7.86
C ASN A 84 -18.15 -22.42 9.37
N PRO A 85 -17.81 -23.54 10.03
CA PRO A 85 -17.47 -23.49 11.45
C PRO A 85 -16.22 -22.61 11.63
N PRO A 86 -16.08 -21.90 12.76
CA PRO A 86 -14.88 -21.12 12.99
C PRO A 86 -13.70 -22.08 13.08
N ALA A 87 -12.80 -22.01 12.10
CA ALA A 87 -11.49 -22.63 12.21
C ALA A 87 -10.77 -21.95 13.39
N GLY A 88 -10.69 -22.65 14.52
CA GLY A 88 -9.82 -22.25 15.61
C GLY A 88 -8.38 -22.25 15.09
N ASN A 89 -7.72 -21.09 15.15
CA ASN A 89 -6.28 -21.04 14.95
C ASN A 89 -5.62 -21.92 16.03
N PRO A 90 -4.74 -22.88 15.68
CA PRO A 90 -3.98 -23.59 16.69
C PRO A 90 -3.04 -22.59 17.41
N PRO A 91 -2.83 -22.71 18.73
CA PRO A 91 -1.83 -21.92 19.41
C PRO A 91 -0.45 -22.23 18.81
N THR A 92 0.20 -21.20 18.28
CA THR A 92 1.61 -21.27 17.92
C THR A 92 2.39 -21.20 19.23
N GLU A 93 2.73 -22.36 19.79
CA GLU A 93 3.75 -22.43 20.84
C GLU A 93 5.09 -22.03 20.20
N ASN A 94 5.58 -20.85 20.54
CA ASN A 94 6.97 -20.51 20.28
C ASN A 94 7.84 -21.40 21.19
N PRO A 95 8.89 -22.07 20.67
CA PRO A 95 9.82 -22.77 21.54
C PRO A 95 10.51 -21.76 22.49
N PRO A 96 10.79 -22.13 23.75
CA PRO A 96 11.56 -21.27 24.62
C PRO A 96 12.96 -21.11 24.02
N THR A 97 13.30 -19.89 23.63
CA THR A 97 14.69 -19.52 23.43
C THR A 97 15.36 -19.51 24.81
N ASP A 98 16.04 -20.60 25.15
CA ASP A 98 17.05 -20.62 26.21
C ASP A 98 18.17 -19.67 25.79
N ASN A 99 18.00 -18.39 26.11
CA ASN A 99 19.05 -17.40 26.02
C ASN A 99 19.91 -17.57 27.28
N PRO A 100 21.17 -18.04 27.20
CA PRO A 100 22.01 -18.17 28.37
C PRO A 100 22.19 -16.79 29.01
N PRO A 101 22.26 -16.68 30.35
CA PRO A 101 22.57 -15.40 30.97
C PRO A 101 23.96 -14.99 30.51
N ALA A 102 24.07 -13.81 29.91
CA ALA A 102 25.34 -13.13 29.78
C ALA A 102 25.88 -12.89 31.21
N GLY A 103 26.78 -13.77 31.65
CA GLY A 103 27.54 -13.55 32.87
C GLY A 103 28.37 -12.29 32.67
N ASN A 104 28.03 -11.21 33.37
CA ASN A 104 28.99 -10.14 33.57
C ASN A 104 30.22 -10.73 34.27
N PRO A 105 31.44 -10.52 33.76
CA PRO A 105 32.63 -10.86 34.53
C PRO A 105 32.66 -10.00 35.81
N PRO A 106 33.04 -10.57 36.97
CA PRO A 106 33.28 -9.76 38.15
C PRO A 106 34.45 -8.82 37.88
N ALA A 107 34.29 -7.55 38.24
CA ALA A 107 35.40 -6.60 38.29
C ALA A 107 36.38 -7.09 39.36
N GLU A 108 37.56 -7.56 38.95
CA GLU A 108 38.70 -7.73 39.84
C GLU A 108 39.12 -6.35 40.33
N ASN A 109 38.88 -6.08 41.62
CA ASN A 109 39.55 -4.98 42.32
C ASN A 109 41.04 -5.33 42.47
N PRO A 110 41.95 -4.34 42.42
CA PRO A 110 43.38 -4.58 42.58
C PRO A 110 43.70 -5.10 43.99
N PRO A 111 44.79 -5.86 44.17
CA PRO A 111 45.15 -6.40 45.47
C PRO A 111 45.65 -5.30 46.41
N ASP A 112 45.17 -5.33 47.66
CA ASP A 112 45.84 -4.67 48.78
C ASP A 112 46.93 -5.62 49.32
N GLU A 113 48.16 -5.09 49.39
CA GLU A 113 49.38 -5.53 50.12
C GLU A 113 49.98 -6.93 49.88
#